data_AF-A0A1G1AMB6-F1
#
_entry.id   AF-A0A1G1AMB6-F1
#
_cell.length_a   1.000
_cell.length_b   1.000
_cell.length_c   1.000
_cell.angle_alpha   90.00
_cell.angle_beta   90.00
_cell.angle_gamma   90.00
#
_symmetry.space_group_name_H-M   'P 1'
#
loop_
_entity.id
_entity.type
_entity.pdbx_description
1 polymer ?
#
loop_
_entity_poly.entity_id
_entity_poly.type
_entity_poly.pdbx_seq_one_letter_code
_entity_poly.pdbx_strand_id
1 'polypeptide(L)'
;MLPRIVTDNPYAYYARVAALLNPVSVPQPGVDTTAVIASGVNVPASVSVGPHAVVGADVCLGENVVIGPGCHIGEGVVLGAGSRLYANAVIYHGCSIGRNCIVHAGAVIGADGFGHAEDGGRWVKIPQIGRVMIGDEVEIGANTTIDRGALDDTVIEEGVKLDNLIQIGHNCWIGAHTVIAGSVGIAGSARIGRHCRIGGAAMILGHLEIADGVTISPGSMITRSIAKPGTYTALMPFQAHKVWLRTAAHIRHLESLVERMVRLENELNELKGNKA
;
A
#
# COMPACT_ATOMS: atom_id res chain seq x y z
N MET A 1 9.32 -44.60 12.28
CA MET A 1 8.95 -43.42 11.46
C MET A 1 8.22 -42.45 12.36
N LEU A 2 8.62 -41.18 12.41
CA LEU A 2 7.85 -40.17 13.12
C LEU A 2 6.53 -39.92 12.37
N PRO A 3 5.39 -39.73 13.06
CA PRO A 3 4.15 -39.31 12.41
C PRO A 3 4.35 -37.96 11.70
N ARG A 4 3.80 -37.84 10.49
CA ARG A 4 3.92 -36.65 9.63
C ARG A 4 2.62 -36.38 8.88
N ILE A 5 2.33 -35.10 8.66
CA ILE A 5 1.22 -34.66 7.79
C ILE A 5 1.81 -34.38 6.41
N VAL A 6 1.30 -35.05 5.38
CA VAL A 6 1.74 -34.89 3.98
C VAL A 6 0.72 -34.01 3.26
N THR A 7 1.19 -32.93 2.65
CA THR A 7 0.38 -31.93 1.95
C THR A 7 1.22 -31.28 0.85
N ASP A 8 0.56 -30.82 -0.21
CA ASP A 8 1.21 -30.19 -1.37
C ASP A 8 1.74 -28.78 -1.05
N ASN A 9 1.20 -28.12 -0.02
CA ASN A 9 1.66 -26.79 0.42
C ASN A 9 1.80 -26.72 1.95
N PRO A 10 2.95 -27.19 2.49
CA PRO A 10 3.19 -27.21 3.93
C PRO A 10 3.09 -25.83 4.60
N TYR A 11 3.48 -24.76 3.91
CA TYR A 11 3.49 -23.41 4.47
C TYR A 11 2.06 -22.84 4.61
N ALA A 12 1.21 -23.01 3.59
CA ALA A 12 -0.20 -22.63 3.68
C ALA A 12 -0.96 -23.50 4.69
N TYR A 13 -0.62 -24.80 4.77
CA TYR A 13 -1.18 -25.69 5.79
C TYR A 13 -0.82 -25.20 7.21
N TYR A 14 0.46 -24.88 7.43
CA TYR A 14 0.92 -24.29 8.68
C TYR A 14 0.13 -23.02 9.02
N ALA A 15 -0.04 -22.09 8.08
CA ALA A 15 -0.79 -20.85 8.32
C ALA A 15 -2.23 -21.11 8.78
N ARG A 16 -2.94 -22.07 8.15
CA ARG A 16 -4.30 -22.46 8.53
C ARG A 16 -4.36 -23.09 9.91
N VAL A 17 -3.42 -23.99 10.24
CA VAL A 17 -3.34 -24.62 11.56
C VAL A 17 -2.96 -23.60 12.63
N ALA A 18 -2.02 -22.70 12.33
CA ALA A 18 -1.63 -21.63 13.24
C ALA A 18 -2.82 -20.73 13.57
N ALA A 19 -3.64 -20.36 12.58
CA ALA A 19 -4.87 -19.59 12.79
C ALA A 19 -5.91 -20.36 13.62
N LEU A 20 -6.06 -21.67 13.39
CA LEU A 20 -6.97 -22.52 14.17
C LEU A 20 -6.54 -22.62 15.64
N LEU A 21 -5.23 -22.75 15.89
CA LEU A 21 -4.67 -22.91 17.24
C LEU A 21 -4.48 -21.58 17.98
N ASN A 22 -4.50 -20.46 17.26
CA ASN A 22 -4.39 -19.11 17.82
C ASN A 22 -5.58 -18.26 17.34
N PRO A 23 -6.81 -18.59 17.76
CA PRO A 23 -7.99 -17.84 17.34
C PRO A 23 -7.86 -16.39 17.81
N VAL A 24 -8.24 -15.46 16.93
CA VAL A 24 -8.19 -14.04 17.28
C VAL A 24 -9.19 -13.75 18.39
N SER A 25 -8.75 -13.10 19.46
CA SER A 25 -9.63 -12.70 20.55
C SER A 25 -10.76 -11.80 20.02
N VAL A 26 -12.01 -12.24 20.19
CA VAL A 26 -13.20 -11.49 19.81
C VAL A 26 -13.68 -10.74 21.06
N PRO A 27 -13.69 -9.40 21.07
CA PRO A 27 -14.28 -8.65 22.17
C PRO A 27 -15.75 -9.02 22.34
N GLN A 28 -16.26 -8.91 23.56
CA GLN A 28 -17.70 -9.06 23.77
C GLN A 28 -18.46 -7.98 22.98
N PRO A 29 -19.56 -8.33 22.29
CA PRO A 29 -20.41 -7.34 21.66
C PRO A 29 -20.92 -6.30 22.67
N GLY A 30 -21.07 -5.07 22.23
CA GLY A 30 -21.48 -3.94 23.05
C GLY A 30 -20.69 -2.68 22.76
N VAL A 31 -21.22 -1.57 23.25
CA VAL A 31 -20.59 -0.25 23.17
C VAL A 31 -20.06 0.11 24.55
N ASP A 32 -18.75 0.38 24.64
CA ASP A 32 -18.15 0.87 25.87
C ASP A 32 -18.78 2.21 26.30
N THR A 33 -18.97 2.41 27.60
CA THR A 33 -19.66 3.59 28.15
C THR A 33 -18.93 4.91 27.87
N THR A 34 -17.64 4.85 27.52
CA THR A 34 -16.83 6.01 27.17
C THR A 34 -16.75 6.27 25.66
N ALA A 35 -17.33 5.39 24.84
CA ALA A 35 -17.43 5.61 23.39
C ALA A 35 -18.49 6.67 23.09
N VAL A 36 -18.24 7.48 22.06
CA VAL A 36 -19.16 8.52 21.60
C VAL A 36 -19.70 8.11 20.24
N ILE A 37 -21.00 7.85 20.17
CA ILE A 37 -21.69 7.49 18.94
C ILE A 37 -22.69 8.59 18.60
N ALA A 38 -22.65 9.09 17.37
CA ALA A 38 -23.60 10.08 16.89
C ALA A 38 -25.05 9.56 16.98
N SER A 39 -25.99 10.48 17.21
CA SER A 39 -27.41 10.14 17.30
C SER A 39 -27.91 9.51 15.99
N GLY A 40 -28.75 8.47 16.09
CA GLY A 40 -29.37 7.83 14.93
C GLY A 40 -28.53 6.75 14.25
N VAL A 41 -27.27 6.54 14.64
CA VAL A 41 -26.44 5.44 14.13
C VAL A 41 -27.01 4.11 14.62
N ASN A 42 -27.39 3.23 13.69
CA ASN A 42 -27.81 1.87 14.01
C ASN A 42 -26.58 0.99 14.26
N VAL A 43 -26.39 0.56 15.50
CA VAL A 43 -25.30 -0.34 15.89
C VAL A 43 -25.86 -1.75 16.07
N PRO A 44 -25.50 -2.72 15.21
CA PRO A 44 -25.94 -4.10 15.38
C PRO A 44 -25.52 -4.68 16.73
N ALA A 45 -26.34 -5.58 17.28
CA ALA A 45 -26.09 -6.17 18.61
C ALA A 45 -24.81 -7.01 18.70
N SER A 46 -24.26 -7.42 17.55
CA SER A 46 -23.01 -8.18 17.43
C SER A 46 -21.75 -7.31 17.36
N VAL A 47 -21.89 -5.98 17.23
CA VAL A 47 -20.76 -5.05 17.09
C VAL A 47 -20.13 -4.77 18.45
N SER A 48 -18.80 -4.65 18.46
CA SER A 48 -18.03 -4.20 19.62
C SER A 48 -17.41 -2.84 19.36
N VAL A 49 -17.63 -1.88 20.25
CA VAL A 49 -17.01 -0.55 20.20
C VAL A 49 -16.22 -0.31 21.49
N GLY A 50 -14.91 -0.16 21.34
CA GLY A 50 -13.97 0.02 22.44
C GLY A 50 -14.01 1.42 23.07
N PRO A 51 -13.35 1.58 24.23
CA PRO A 51 -13.38 2.83 24.99
C PRO A 51 -12.81 4.01 24.18
N HIS A 52 -13.42 5.18 24.36
CA HIS A 52 -13.06 6.43 23.71
C HIS A 52 -13.08 6.42 22.18
N ALA A 53 -13.67 5.40 21.55
CA ALA A 53 -13.92 5.45 20.11
C ALA A 53 -15.01 6.50 19.79
N VAL A 54 -14.87 7.15 18.64
CA VAL A 54 -15.83 8.15 18.15
C VAL A 54 -16.40 7.67 16.82
N VAL A 55 -17.72 7.57 16.74
CA VAL A 55 -18.47 7.18 15.54
C VAL A 55 -19.35 8.33 15.10
N GLY A 56 -19.08 8.86 13.90
CA GLY A 56 -19.78 10.00 13.30
C GLY A 56 -21.21 9.67 12.84
N ALA A 57 -21.92 10.70 12.39
CA ALA A 57 -23.28 10.55 11.86
C ALA A 57 -23.30 9.71 10.58
N ASP A 58 -24.45 9.10 10.27
CA ASP A 58 -24.68 8.32 9.05
C ASP A 58 -23.70 7.16 8.79
N VAL A 59 -22.95 6.74 9.82
CA VAL A 59 -22.06 5.58 9.74
C VAL A 59 -22.90 4.30 9.65
N CYS A 60 -22.54 3.43 8.70
CA CYS A 60 -23.14 2.12 8.50
C CYS A 60 -22.20 1.02 8.99
N LEU A 61 -22.64 0.24 9.98
CA LEU A 61 -21.88 -0.86 10.56
C LEU A 61 -22.50 -2.21 10.18
N GLY A 62 -21.69 -3.11 9.62
CA GLY A 62 -22.06 -4.51 9.42
C GLY A 62 -22.01 -5.32 10.72
N GLU A 63 -22.59 -6.52 10.68
CA GLU A 63 -22.55 -7.47 11.79
C GLU A 63 -21.10 -7.85 12.16
N ASN A 64 -20.84 -8.08 13.44
CA ASN A 64 -19.55 -8.51 13.99
C ASN A 64 -18.38 -7.54 13.70
N VAL A 65 -18.65 -6.28 13.35
CA VAL A 65 -17.62 -5.25 13.27
C VAL A 65 -17.01 -5.00 14.65
N VAL A 66 -15.69 -4.84 14.69
CA VAL A 66 -14.95 -4.52 15.92
C VAL A 66 -14.22 -3.20 15.74
N ILE A 67 -14.61 -2.20 16.52
CA ILE A 67 -13.96 -0.88 16.57
C ILE A 67 -13.11 -0.82 17.83
N GLY A 68 -11.79 -0.75 17.66
CA GLY A 68 -10.83 -0.66 18.76
C GLY A 68 -10.89 0.65 19.54
N PRO A 69 -10.20 0.74 20.69
CA PRO A 69 -10.22 1.93 21.52
C PRO A 69 -9.62 3.14 20.80
N GLY A 70 -10.17 4.33 21.02
CA GLY A 70 -9.68 5.58 20.45
C GLY A 70 -9.78 5.70 18.92
N CYS A 71 -10.45 4.78 18.22
CA CYS A 71 -10.70 4.92 16.79
C CYS A 71 -11.58 6.15 16.51
N HIS A 72 -11.36 6.78 15.36
CA HIS A 72 -12.23 7.85 14.86
C HIS A 72 -12.83 7.45 13.52
N ILE A 73 -14.16 7.33 13.47
CA ILE A 73 -14.92 6.96 12.28
C ILE A 73 -15.72 8.17 11.82
N GLY A 74 -15.32 8.76 10.69
CA GLY A 74 -15.93 9.94 10.11
C GLY A 74 -17.37 9.71 9.63
N GLU A 75 -18.07 10.81 9.37
CA GLU A 75 -19.45 10.81 8.90
C GLU A 75 -19.62 9.99 7.61
N GLY A 76 -20.72 9.24 7.50
CA GLY A 76 -21.07 8.51 6.29
C GLY A 76 -20.14 7.35 5.94
N VAL A 77 -19.25 6.93 6.85
CA VAL A 77 -18.36 5.78 6.63
C VAL A 77 -19.16 4.49 6.63
N VAL A 78 -18.78 3.56 5.74
CA VAL A 78 -19.34 2.20 5.69
C VAL A 78 -18.28 1.19 6.12
N LEU A 79 -18.61 0.36 7.11
CA LEU A 79 -17.78 -0.76 7.56
C LEU A 79 -18.51 -2.09 7.33
N GLY A 80 -17.97 -2.93 6.45
CA GLY A 80 -18.52 -4.24 6.15
C GLY A 80 -18.42 -5.22 7.31
N ALA A 81 -19.28 -6.25 7.29
CA ALA A 81 -19.37 -7.25 8.34
C ALA A 81 -18.04 -7.96 8.63
N GLY A 82 -17.77 -8.24 9.89
CA GLY A 82 -16.56 -8.94 10.37
C GLY A 82 -15.27 -8.12 10.31
N SER A 83 -15.32 -6.87 9.84
CA SER A 83 -14.13 -6.02 9.76
C SER A 83 -13.70 -5.52 11.15
N ARG A 84 -12.38 -5.47 11.37
CA ARG A 84 -11.77 -5.07 12.63
C ARG A 84 -10.83 -3.89 12.44
N LEU A 85 -11.09 -2.84 13.20
CA LEU A 85 -10.21 -1.68 13.36
C LEU A 85 -9.49 -1.80 14.70
N TYR A 86 -8.16 -1.76 14.69
CA TYR A 86 -7.34 -1.70 15.90
C TYR A 86 -7.22 -0.27 16.43
N ALA A 87 -6.69 -0.16 17.65
CA ALA A 87 -6.65 1.09 18.41
C ALA A 87 -6.15 2.29 17.61
N ASN A 88 -6.82 3.43 17.78
CA ASN A 88 -6.45 4.71 17.17
C ASN A 88 -6.39 4.71 15.62
N ALA A 89 -7.05 3.78 14.94
CA ALA A 89 -7.26 3.91 13.51
C ALA A 89 -8.22 5.07 13.20
N VAL A 90 -7.95 5.83 12.13
CA VAL A 90 -8.73 7.00 11.72
C VAL A 90 -9.27 6.79 10.32
N ILE A 91 -10.59 6.80 10.19
CA ILE A 91 -11.29 6.70 8.91
C ILE A 91 -12.00 8.03 8.65
N TYR A 92 -11.64 8.74 7.59
CA TYR A 92 -12.26 10.00 7.20
C TYR A 92 -13.62 9.77 6.55
N HIS A 93 -14.40 10.85 6.48
CA HIS A 93 -15.79 10.83 6.05
C HIS A 93 -16.00 10.23 4.65
N GLY A 94 -17.12 9.53 4.48
CA GLY A 94 -17.58 8.94 3.23
C GLY A 94 -16.75 7.77 2.70
N CYS A 95 -15.70 7.32 3.40
CA CYS A 95 -14.92 6.16 2.98
C CYS A 95 -15.69 4.85 3.20
N SER A 96 -15.38 3.83 2.40
CA SER A 96 -16.00 2.51 2.50
C SER A 96 -14.95 1.43 2.68
N ILE A 97 -15.16 0.55 3.65
CA ILE A 97 -14.34 -0.64 3.91
C ILE A 97 -15.23 -1.87 3.82
N GLY A 98 -14.80 -2.84 3.01
CA GLY A 98 -15.48 -4.11 2.81
C GLY A 98 -15.55 -5.00 4.04
N ARG A 99 -15.85 -6.28 3.81
CA ARG A 99 -16.05 -7.34 4.82
C ARG A 99 -14.73 -8.00 5.20
N ASN A 100 -14.65 -8.46 6.46
CA ASN A 100 -13.50 -9.21 6.98
C ASN A 100 -12.15 -8.48 6.79
N CYS A 101 -12.16 -7.15 6.76
CA CYS A 101 -10.95 -6.35 6.64
C CYS A 101 -10.28 -6.17 8.00
N ILE A 102 -8.97 -5.97 7.99
CA ILE A 102 -8.19 -5.64 9.19
C ILE A 102 -7.49 -4.31 8.95
N VAL A 103 -7.68 -3.36 9.86
CA VAL A 103 -6.96 -2.08 9.86
C VAL A 103 -6.21 -1.96 11.18
N HIS A 104 -4.89 -1.97 11.11
CA HIS A 104 -4.03 -1.93 12.28
C HIS A 104 -3.92 -0.52 12.88
N ALA A 105 -3.32 -0.47 14.08
CA ALA A 105 -3.29 0.71 14.91
C ALA A 105 -2.63 1.91 14.21
N GLY A 106 -3.22 3.09 14.39
CA GLY A 106 -2.71 4.36 13.84
C GLY A 106 -2.78 4.50 12.32
N ALA A 107 -3.35 3.53 11.59
CA ALA A 107 -3.60 3.70 10.16
C ALA A 107 -4.60 4.85 9.92
N VAL A 108 -4.38 5.61 8.85
CA VAL A 108 -5.21 6.77 8.48
C VAL A 108 -5.73 6.58 7.06
N ILE A 109 -7.05 6.56 6.91
CA ILE A 109 -7.73 6.27 5.64
C ILE A 109 -8.61 7.46 5.27
N GLY A 110 -8.39 8.03 4.10
CA GLY A 110 -9.19 9.10 3.52
C GLY A 110 -8.75 10.51 3.89
N ALA A 111 -7.52 10.70 4.37
CA ALA A 111 -6.94 12.04 4.50
C ALA A 111 -6.83 12.73 3.13
N ASP A 112 -6.70 14.05 3.12
CA ASP A 112 -6.47 14.80 1.88
C ASP A 112 -5.12 14.42 1.26
N GLY A 113 -5.13 14.06 -0.02
CA GLY A 113 -3.92 13.94 -0.81
C GLY A 113 -3.19 15.27 -1.04
N PHE A 114 -1.97 15.17 -1.57
CA PHE A 114 -1.07 16.29 -1.82
C PHE A 114 -1.44 17.12 -3.08
N GLY A 115 -2.68 17.61 -3.18
CA GLY A 115 -3.15 18.42 -4.30
C GLY A 115 -2.96 19.93 -4.10
N HIS A 116 -2.07 20.55 -4.89
CA HIS A 116 -1.85 22.00 -4.89
C HIS A 116 -1.66 22.53 -6.32
N ALA A 117 -2.15 23.74 -6.58
CA ALA A 117 -1.87 24.49 -7.81
C ALA A 117 -0.94 25.67 -7.50
N GLU A 118 0.02 25.95 -8.37
CA GLU A 118 0.85 27.15 -8.27
C GLU A 118 0.09 28.36 -8.83
N ASP A 119 -0.03 29.42 -8.01
CA ASP A 119 -0.59 30.70 -8.41
C ASP A 119 0.27 31.82 -7.83
N GLY A 120 0.92 32.60 -8.70
CA GLY A 120 1.76 33.73 -8.30
C GLY A 120 2.88 33.38 -7.30
N GLY A 121 3.50 32.20 -7.43
CA GLY A 121 4.56 31.71 -6.52
C GLY A 121 4.06 31.20 -5.16
N ARG A 122 2.74 30.97 -5.00
CA ARG A 122 2.14 30.35 -3.82
C ARG A 122 1.43 29.05 -4.21
N TRP A 123 1.36 28.12 -3.27
CA TRP A 123 0.63 26.87 -3.43
C TRP A 123 -0.78 27.01 -2.89
N VAL A 124 -1.78 26.93 -3.77
CA VAL A 124 -3.20 26.97 -3.42
C VAL A 124 -3.69 25.54 -3.26
N LYS A 125 -4.27 25.21 -2.09
CA LYS A 125 -4.80 23.88 -1.78
C LYS A 125 -5.97 23.55 -2.72
N ILE A 126 -5.91 22.36 -3.33
CA ILE A 126 -7.02 21.80 -4.10
C ILE A 126 -7.83 20.90 -3.14
N PRO A 127 -9.11 21.22 -2.87
CA PRO A 127 -9.97 20.36 -2.08
C PRO A 127 -10.03 18.94 -2.65
N GLN A 128 -9.85 17.93 -1.80
CA GLN A 128 -9.92 16.53 -2.18
C GLN A 128 -11.30 16.01 -1.80
N ILE A 129 -12.15 15.80 -2.80
CA ILE A 129 -13.59 15.52 -2.58
C ILE A 129 -14.00 14.08 -2.93
N GLY A 130 -13.09 13.29 -3.51
CA GLY A 130 -13.28 11.85 -3.73
C GLY A 130 -13.25 11.08 -2.42
N ARG A 131 -13.17 9.75 -2.44
CA ARG A 131 -13.17 8.90 -1.23
C ARG A 131 -12.06 7.86 -1.29
N VAL A 132 -12.05 6.97 -0.31
CA VAL A 132 -11.30 5.70 -0.37
C VAL A 132 -12.31 4.57 -0.37
N MET A 133 -12.17 3.66 -1.34
CA MET A 133 -12.99 2.47 -1.52
C MET A 133 -12.10 1.23 -1.33
N ILE A 134 -12.33 0.50 -0.24
CA ILE A 134 -11.60 -0.72 0.12
C ILE A 134 -12.53 -1.93 -0.01
N GLY A 135 -12.10 -2.92 -0.79
CA GLY A 135 -12.80 -4.18 -1.00
C GLY A 135 -12.76 -5.12 0.21
N ASP A 136 -13.21 -6.35 0.01
CA ASP A 136 -13.28 -7.37 1.06
C ASP A 136 -11.90 -7.99 1.35
N GLU A 137 -11.70 -8.53 2.56
CA GLU A 137 -10.51 -9.26 3.00
C GLU A 137 -9.18 -8.49 2.88
N VAL A 138 -9.24 -7.15 2.91
CA VAL A 138 -8.06 -6.29 2.86
C VAL A 138 -7.41 -6.18 4.24
N GLU A 139 -6.08 -6.25 4.30
CA GLU A 139 -5.31 -5.99 5.52
C GLU A 139 -4.45 -4.74 5.34
N ILE A 140 -4.52 -3.83 6.32
CA ILE A 140 -3.80 -2.56 6.34
C ILE A 140 -2.96 -2.50 7.61
N GLY A 141 -1.65 -2.42 7.44
CA GLY A 141 -0.66 -2.36 8.51
C GLY A 141 -0.70 -1.08 9.34
N ALA A 142 0.02 -1.10 10.45
CA ALA A 142 0.08 0.00 11.41
C ALA A 142 0.70 1.25 10.77
N ASN A 143 0.12 2.40 11.09
CA ASN A 143 0.55 3.72 10.60
C ASN A 143 0.64 3.83 9.06
N THR A 144 -0.09 2.98 8.33
CA THR A 144 -0.24 3.12 6.88
C THR A 144 -1.27 4.20 6.57
N THR A 145 -0.96 5.04 5.59
CA THR A 145 -1.77 6.18 5.15
C THR A 145 -2.29 5.95 3.74
N ILE A 146 -3.60 6.14 3.56
CA ILE A 146 -4.27 6.03 2.26
C ILE A 146 -5.04 7.31 2.02
N ASP A 147 -4.56 8.13 1.10
CA ASP A 147 -5.20 9.40 0.77
C ASP A 147 -6.47 9.17 -0.05
N ARG A 148 -7.50 9.97 0.20
CA ARG A 148 -8.68 10.01 -0.66
C ARG A 148 -8.32 10.54 -2.04
N GLY A 149 -9.12 10.20 -3.05
CA GLY A 149 -8.92 10.78 -4.37
C GLY A 149 -9.37 12.24 -4.47
N ALA A 150 -8.86 12.95 -5.47
CA ALA A 150 -9.14 14.37 -5.67
C ALA A 150 -10.60 14.60 -6.11
N LEU A 151 -11.07 13.84 -7.10
CA LEU A 151 -12.43 13.85 -7.61
C LEU A 151 -13.01 12.44 -7.59
N ASP A 152 -12.36 11.52 -8.30
CA ASP A 152 -12.62 10.08 -8.22
C ASP A 152 -12.07 9.50 -6.91
N ASP A 153 -12.35 8.23 -6.66
CA ASP A 153 -11.91 7.53 -5.45
C ASP A 153 -10.50 6.93 -5.59
N THR A 154 -9.79 6.82 -4.47
CA THR A 154 -8.66 5.88 -4.32
C THR A 154 -9.24 4.49 -4.08
N VAL A 155 -8.75 3.47 -4.79
CA VAL A 155 -9.34 2.12 -4.79
C VAL A 155 -8.33 1.07 -4.37
N ILE A 156 -8.71 0.26 -3.38
CA ILE A 156 -7.99 -0.94 -2.94
C ILE A 156 -8.91 -2.13 -3.18
N GLU A 157 -8.60 -2.98 -4.16
CA GLU A 157 -9.40 -4.16 -4.48
C GLU A 157 -9.30 -5.25 -3.39
N GLU A 158 -10.12 -6.29 -3.54
CA GLU A 158 -10.23 -7.39 -2.57
C GLU A 158 -8.90 -8.13 -2.32
N GLY A 159 -8.74 -8.59 -1.08
CA GLY A 159 -7.63 -9.44 -0.67
C GLY A 159 -6.24 -8.78 -0.72
N VAL A 160 -6.14 -7.48 -0.96
CA VAL A 160 -4.87 -6.73 -0.91
C VAL A 160 -4.31 -6.74 0.51
N LYS A 161 -2.98 -6.90 0.63
CA LYS A 161 -2.28 -6.87 1.92
C LYS A 161 -1.23 -5.76 1.90
N LEU A 162 -1.44 -4.74 2.74
CA LEU A 162 -0.55 -3.61 2.94
C LEU A 162 0.12 -3.78 4.30
N ASP A 163 1.44 -3.85 4.32
CA ASP A 163 2.24 -3.84 5.54
C ASP A 163 2.27 -2.44 6.19
N ASN A 164 3.11 -2.25 7.19
CA ASN A 164 3.20 -1.04 8.00
C ASN A 164 3.90 0.13 7.28
N LEU A 165 3.57 1.36 7.68
CA LEU A 165 4.24 2.60 7.23
C LEU A 165 4.20 2.81 5.70
N ILE A 166 3.17 2.31 5.03
CA ILE A 166 2.98 2.54 3.60
C ILE A 166 2.28 3.89 3.39
N GLN A 167 2.65 4.60 2.32
CA GLN A 167 1.91 5.76 1.81
C GLN A 167 1.28 5.41 0.45
N ILE A 168 -0.05 5.53 0.37
CA ILE A 168 -0.81 5.46 -0.88
C ILE A 168 -1.35 6.87 -1.20
N GLY A 169 -0.87 7.48 -2.27
CA GLY A 169 -1.33 8.80 -2.71
C GLY A 169 -2.76 8.79 -3.29
N HIS A 170 -3.31 9.98 -3.48
CA HIS A 170 -4.66 10.17 -4.02
C HIS A 170 -4.86 9.51 -5.39
N ASN A 171 -6.07 8.99 -5.65
CA ASN A 171 -6.48 8.35 -6.91
C ASN A 171 -5.67 7.10 -7.31
N CYS A 172 -4.91 6.51 -6.38
CA CYS A 172 -4.25 5.25 -6.66
C CYS A 172 -5.27 4.11 -6.84
N TRP A 173 -4.88 3.12 -7.63
CA TRP A 173 -5.63 1.88 -7.81
C TRP A 173 -4.71 0.70 -7.50
N ILE A 174 -5.09 -0.14 -6.53
CA ILE A 174 -4.34 -1.34 -6.16
C ILE A 174 -5.21 -2.56 -6.47
N GLY A 175 -4.78 -3.37 -7.43
CA GLY A 175 -5.50 -4.54 -7.92
C GLY A 175 -5.50 -5.71 -6.93
N ALA A 176 -6.52 -6.57 -7.07
CA ALA A 176 -6.82 -7.66 -6.15
C ALA A 176 -5.61 -8.56 -5.87
N HIS A 177 -5.52 -9.01 -4.61
CA HIS A 177 -4.48 -9.92 -4.10
C HIS A 177 -3.04 -9.45 -4.30
N THR A 178 -2.83 -8.16 -4.53
CA THR A 178 -1.49 -7.55 -4.49
C THR A 178 -1.02 -7.42 -3.05
N VAL A 179 0.25 -7.72 -2.82
CA VAL A 179 0.90 -7.59 -1.50
C VAL A 179 2.00 -6.54 -1.55
N ILE A 180 1.99 -5.62 -0.60
CA ILE A 180 2.90 -4.47 -0.52
C ILE A 180 3.57 -4.49 0.85
N ALA A 181 4.90 -4.65 0.85
CA ALA A 181 5.70 -4.70 2.07
C ALA A 181 5.95 -3.30 2.66
N GLY A 182 6.46 -3.25 3.88
CA GLY A 182 6.50 -2.03 4.67
C GLY A 182 7.33 -0.89 4.07
N SER A 183 6.98 0.33 4.46
CA SER A 183 7.66 1.56 4.04
C SER A 183 7.64 1.85 2.53
N VAL A 184 6.72 1.24 1.78
CA VAL A 184 6.53 1.55 0.35
C VAL A 184 5.81 2.89 0.19
N GLY A 185 6.27 3.70 -0.75
CA GLY A 185 5.62 4.95 -1.15
C GLY A 185 5.08 4.88 -2.58
N ILE A 186 3.79 5.16 -2.75
CA ILE A 186 3.12 5.20 -4.05
C ILE A 186 2.54 6.59 -4.27
N ALA A 187 3.07 7.30 -5.24
CA ALA A 187 2.59 8.64 -5.60
C ALA A 187 1.24 8.58 -6.33
N GLY A 188 0.52 9.71 -6.31
CA GLY A 188 -0.87 9.80 -6.74
C GLY A 188 -1.12 9.30 -8.16
N SER A 189 -2.33 8.76 -8.38
CA SER A 189 -2.82 8.25 -9.68
C SER A 189 -2.06 7.05 -10.24
N ALA A 190 -1.17 6.40 -9.47
CA ALA A 190 -0.55 5.16 -9.90
C ALA A 190 -1.57 3.99 -9.87
N ARG A 191 -1.50 3.12 -10.88
CA ARG A 191 -2.34 1.93 -11.02
C ARG A 191 -1.47 0.69 -10.95
N ILE A 192 -1.63 -0.10 -9.90
CA ILE A 192 -0.94 -1.38 -9.70
C ILE A 192 -1.93 -2.51 -10.00
N GLY A 193 -1.55 -3.42 -10.89
CA GLY A 193 -2.34 -4.58 -11.27
C GLY A 193 -2.55 -5.59 -10.14
N ARG A 194 -3.12 -6.74 -10.51
CA ARG A 194 -3.47 -7.84 -9.61
C ARG A 194 -2.27 -8.75 -9.36
N HIS A 195 -2.28 -9.43 -8.21
CA HIS A 195 -1.25 -10.40 -7.83
C HIS A 195 0.19 -9.88 -7.90
N CYS A 196 0.39 -8.57 -7.71
CA CYS A 196 1.71 -7.97 -7.65
C CYS A 196 2.36 -8.18 -6.29
N ARG A 197 3.68 -8.10 -6.24
CA ARG A 197 4.48 -8.21 -5.01
C ARG A 197 5.45 -7.04 -4.96
N ILE A 198 5.20 -6.09 -4.07
CA ILE A 198 6.01 -4.88 -3.96
C ILE A 198 6.91 -5.00 -2.74
N GLY A 199 8.22 -5.11 -2.97
CA GLY A 199 9.21 -5.24 -1.91
C GLY A 199 9.33 -3.96 -1.06
N GLY A 200 9.74 -4.14 0.19
CA GLY A 200 9.76 -3.06 1.18
C GLY A 200 10.63 -1.88 0.76
N ALA A 201 10.24 -0.68 1.18
CA ALA A 201 10.89 0.58 0.83
C ALA A 201 11.02 0.86 -0.68
N ALA A 202 10.23 0.20 -1.54
CA ALA A 202 10.12 0.59 -2.93
C ALA A 202 9.35 1.92 -3.08
N MET A 203 9.68 2.67 -4.11
CA MET A 203 9.03 3.94 -4.45
C MET A 203 8.47 3.88 -5.86
N ILE A 204 7.20 4.22 -6.03
CA ILE A 204 6.51 4.22 -7.33
C ILE A 204 6.03 5.64 -7.62
N LEU A 205 6.46 6.19 -8.76
CA LEU A 205 6.05 7.52 -9.20
C LEU A 205 4.57 7.55 -9.61
N GLY A 206 4.00 8.76 -9.64
CA GLY A 206 2.58 8.97 -9.93
C GLY A 206 2.26 8.74 -11.40
N HIS A 207 0.97 8.50 -11.68
CA HIS A 207 0.46 8.28 -13.05
C HIS A 207 1.09 7.11 -13.80
N LEU A 208 1.70 6.15 -13.08
CA LEU A 208 2.26 4.95 -13.68
C LEU A 208 1.25 3.80 -13.71
N GLU A 209 1.40 2.91 -14.69
CA GLU A 209 0.66 1.65 -14.76
C GLU A 209 1.61 0.46 -14.60
N ILE A 210 1.31 -0.42 -13.66
CA ILE A 210 2.06 -1.65 -13.40
C ILE A 210 1.14 -2.84 -13.72
N ALA A 211 1.54 -3.67 -14.68
CA ALA A 211 0.80 -4.85 -15.11
C ALA A 211 0.64 -5.89 -13.99
N ASP A 212 -0.31 -6.80 -14.17
CA ASP A 212 -0.55 -7.93 -13.27
C ASP A 212 0.69 -8.82 -13.11
N GLY A 213 0.84 -9.43 -11.94
CA GLY A 213 1.88 -10.43 -11.66
C GLY A 213 3.30 -9.86 -11.62
N VAL A 214 3.46 -8.54 -11.48
CA VAL A 214 4.77 -7.88 -11.36
C VAL A 214 5.32 -8.03 -9.94
N THR A 215 6.62 -8.34 -9.85
CA THR A 215 7.39 -8.30 -8.60
C THR A 215 8.38 -7.15 -8.66
N ILE A 216 8.31 -6.22 -7.71
CA ILE A 216 9.28 -5.12 -7.55
C ILE A 216 10.20 -5.48 -6.39
N SER A 217 11.51 -5.49 -6.63
CA SER A 217 12.50 -5.76 -5.58
C SER A 217 12.53 -4.64 -4.53
N PRO A 218 12.83 -4.96 -3.25
CA PRO A 218 12.93 -3.96 -2.18
C PRO A 218 13.87 -2.80 -2.53
N GLY A 219 13.54 -1.60 -2.07
CA GLY A 219 14.34 -0.38 -2.29
C GLY A 219 14.40 0.12 -3.74
N SER A 220 13.62 -0.47 -4.65
CA SER A 220 13.61 -0.04 -6.06
C SER A 220 12.78 1.22 -6.25
N MET A 221 13.27 2.15 -7.07
CA MET A 221 12.50 3.30 -7.55
C MET A 221 11.96 3.03 -8.97
N ILE A 222 10.63 2.99 -9.13
CA ILE A 222 9.96 2.77 -10.41
C ILE A 222 9.53 4.12 -10.99
N THR A 223 10.17 4.50 -12.09
CA THR A 223 10.01 5.80 -12.76
C THR A 223 9.22 5.75 -14.06
N ARG A 224 8.80 4.56 -14.50
CA ARG A 224 8.03 4.35 -15.73
C ARG A 224 7.10 3.14 -15.59
N SER A 225 6.03 3.14 -16.37
CA SER A 225 5.07 2.03 -16.43
C SER A 225 5.74 0.70 -16.78
N ILE A 226 5.21 -0.39 -16.22
CA ILE A 226 5.67 -1.75 -16.41
C ILE A 226 4.57 -2.54 -17.11
N ALA A 227 4.70 -2.76 -18.41
CA ALA A 227 3.65 -3.37 -19.22
C ALA A 227 3.67 -4.91 -19.24
N LYS A 228 4.66 -5.55 -18.62
CA LYS A 228 4.85 -7.01 -18.68
C LYS A 228 5.05 -7.58 -17.28
N PRO A 229 4.53 -8.79 -17.00
CA PRO A 229 4.82 -9.50 -15.77
C PRO A 229 6.32 -9.83 -15.70
N GLY A 230 6.85 -9.92 -14.48
CA GLY A 230 8.25 -10.23 -14.24
C GLY A 230 8.78 -9.58 -12.97
N THR A 231 10.07 -9.76 -12.73
CA THR A 231 10.79 -9.15 -11.59
C THR A 231 11.59 -7.95 -12.06
N TYR A 232 11.39 -6.82 -11.39
CA TYR A 232 12.04 -5.55 -11.70
C TYR A 232 12.84 -5.06 -10.51
N THR A 233 14.08 -4.63 -10.76
CA THR A 233 15.01 -4.15 -9.71
C THR A 233 15.63 -2.85 -10.18
N ALA A 234 15.47 -1.80 -9.39
CA ALA A 234 16.05 -0.48 -9.61
C ALA A 234 16.88 -0.05 -8.38
N LEU A 235 17.74 -0.95 -7.92
CA LEU A 235 18.64 -0.76 -6.78
C LEU A 235 20.08 -1.02 -7.23
N MET A 236 21.01 -0.17 -6.78
CA MET A 236 22.44 -0.38 -7.03
C MET A 236 22.98 -1.52 -6.17
N PRO A 237 23.92 -2.34 -6.68
CA PRO A 237 24.43 -3.48 -5.92
C PRO A 237 25.01 -3.04 -4.56
N PHE A 238 24.66 -3.77 -3.51
CA PHE A 238 25.29 -3.61 -2.20
C PHE A 238 26.75 -4.10 -2.28
N GLN A 239 27.68 -3.24 -1.89
CA GLN A 239 29.11 -3.49 -2.00
C GLN A 239 29.84 -2.95 -0.77
N ALA A 240 31.00 -3.54 -0.44
CA ALA A 240 31.89 -2.96 0.56
C ALA A 240 32.27 -1.51 0.16
N HIS A 241 32.28 -0.58 1.12
CA HIS A 241 32.34 0.86 0.85
C HIS A 241 33.45 1.29 -0.13
N LYS A 242 34.66 0.74 0.00
CA LYS A 242 35.79 1.03 -0.90
C LYS A 242 35.56 0.57 -2.35
N VAL A 243 34.80 -0.52 -2.54
CA VAL A 243 34.39 -0.99 -3.88
C VAL A 243 33.28 -0.09 -4.40
N TRP A 244 32.29 0.22 -3.55
CA TRP A 244 31.18 1.09 -3.90
C TRP A 244 31.64 2.46 -4.39
N LEU A 245 32.59 3.12 -3.71
CA LEU A 245 33.14 4.42 -4.14
C LEU A 245 33.71 4.38 -5.56
N ARG A 246 34.36 3.28 -5.94
CA ARG A 246 34.90 3.09 -7.29
C ARG A 246 33.78 2.90 -8.30
N THR A 247 32.80 2.05 -8.00
CA THR A 247 31.62 1.86 -8.84
C THR A 247 30.85 3.16 -9.05
N ALA A 248 30.63 3.95 -8.00
CA ALA A 248 29.97 5.25 -8.07
C ALA A 248 30.75 6.25 -8.94
N ALA A 249 32.08 6.29 -8.84
CA ALA A 249 32.91 7.12 -9.73
C ALA A 249 32.78 6.70 -11.19
N HIS A 250 32.79 5.39 -11.50
CA HIS A 250 32.59 4.90 -12.86
C HIS A 250 31.22 5.26 -13.43
N ILE A 251 30.15 5.14 -12.64
CA ILE A 251 28.81 5.54 -13.05
C ILE A 251 28.76 7.03 -13.39
N ARG A 252 29.38 7.88 -12.57
CA ARG A 252 29.46 9.34 -12.82
C ARG A 252 30.14 9.68 -14.15
N HIS A 253 31.13 8.87 -14.57
CA HIS A 253 31.90 9.09 -15.80
C HIS A 253 31.45 8.21 -16.96
N LEU A 254 30.29 7.57 -16.87
CA LEU A 254 29.82 6.59 -17.85
C LEU A 254 29.69 7.18 -19.26
N GLU A 255 29.19 8.41 -19.38
CA GLU A 255 29.06 9.11 -20.65
C GLU A 255 30.42 9.30 -21.34
N SER A 256 31.41 9.80 -20.62
CA SER A 256 32.78 9.98 -21.13
C SER A 256 33.42 8.65 -21.55
N LEU A 257 33.12 7.55 -20.84
CA LEU A 257 33.56 6.21 -21.23
C LEU A 257 32.91 5.74 -22.54
N VAL A 258 31.61 5.99 -22.72
CA VAL A 258 30.87 5.68 -23.97
C VAL A 258 31.43 6.48 -25.14
N GLU A 259 31.63 7.80 -24.99
CA GLU A 259 32.23 8.64 -26.04
C GLU A 259 33.62 8.15 -26.44
N ARG A 260 34.43 7.76 -25.46
CA ARG A 260 35.78 7.25 -25.70
C ARG A 260 35.73 5.88 -26.41
N MET A 261 34.79 5.01 -26.08
CA MET A 261 34.58 3.75 -26.81
C MET A 261 34.21 4.00 -28.27
N VAL A 262 33.25 4.89 -28.54
CA VAL A 262 32.84 5.22 -29.92
C VAL A 262 34.02 5.77 -30.74
N ARG A 263 34.84 6.67 -30.16
CA ARG A 263 36.05 7.16 -30.83
C ARG A 263 37.02 6.02 -31.18
N LEU A 264 37.28 5.12 -30.23
CA LEU A 264 38.17 3.98 -30.44
C LEU A 264 37.64 3.00 -31.50
N GLU A 265 36.31 2.78 -31.57
CA GLU A 265 35.68 1.94 -32.59
C GLU A 265 35.82 2.55 -33.99
N ASN A 266 35.66 3.87 -34.13
CA ASN A 266 35.85 4.57 -35.40
C ASN A 266 37.30 4.48 -35.88
N GLU A 267 38.27 4.80 -35.02
CA GLU A 267 39.70 4.70 -35.35
C GLU A 267 40.09 3.26 -35.74
N LEU A 268 39.55 2.25 -35.05
CA LEU A 268 39.80 0.85 -35.38
C LEU A 268 39.24 0.45 -36.75
N ASN A 269 38.06 0.96 -37.11
CA ASN A 269 37.44 0.69 -38.41
C ASN A 269 38.23 1.35 -39.55
N GLU A 270 38.71 2.58 -39.37
CA GLU A 270 39.60 3.24 -40.34
C GLU A 270 40.90 2.44 -40.56
N LEU A 271 41.51 1.95 -39.48
CA LEU A 271 42.74 1.14 -39.55
C LEU A 271 42.52 -0.21 -40.24
N LYS A 272 41.34 -0.82 -40.10
CA LYS A 272 40.99 -2.07 -40.78
C LYS A 272 40.58 -1.86 -42.23
N GLY A 273 39.87 -0.77 -42.53
CA GLY A 273 39.47 -0.39 -43.88
C GLY A 273 40.67 -0.04 -44.77
N ASN A 274 41.71 0.57 -44.20
CA ASN A 274 42.97 0.88 -44.88
C ASN A 274 43.90 -0.34 -45.10
N LYS A 275 43.46 -1.55 -44.70
CA LYS A 275 44.18 -2.82 -44.93
C LYS A 275 43.56 -3.68 -46.05
N ALA A 276 42.55 -3.18 -46.77
CA ALA A 276 42.03 -3.75 -48.00
C ALA A 276 42.62 -3.00 -49.22
#